data_AF-A0A657ALW3-F1
#
_entry.id   AF-A0A657ALW3-F1
#
_cell.length_a   1.000
_cell.length_b   1.000
_cell.length_c   1.000
_cell.angle_alpha   90.00
_cell.angle_beta   90.00
_cell.angle_gamma   90.00
#
_symmetry.space_group_name_H-M   'P 1'
#
loop_
_entity.id
_entity.type
_entity.pdbx_description
1 polymer ?
#
loop_
_entity_poly.entity_id
_entity_poly.type
_entity_poly.pdbx_seq_one_letter_code
_entity_poly.pdbx_strand_id
1 'polypeptide(L)'
;MSTATSLKDDIEQPIVWLDKVLEFGAMAAKTLAIPMAGIAVFLIIWAAAAQSVKTSLGQFPGPAMVMEQFVSLYDEHVSERTKEQAFYERQEKRNAARVAEDPSYVPKIRAYTGKETFLDQIFTSLKTVASGFLLAAAIAIPLGIAIGLNKTLNSAVNPIIQVFKPVSPLAWLPLVTILVSALYVSPDPMVAKSFIVSMITVTLCCLWPMVINTSVGVASIDDDLVNVSKVLR
;
A
#
# COMPACT_ATOMS: atom_id res chain seq x y z
N MET A 1 70.61 -4.41 -23.53
CA MET A 1 70.11 -5.00 -22.26
C MET A 1 68.95 -4.11 -21.81
N SER A 2 67.77 -4.67 -21.51
CA SER A 2 66.52 -3.99 -21.09
C SER A 2 65.41 -3.84 -22.14
N THR A 3 64.83 -4.97 -22.57
CA THR A 3 63.49 -5.05 -23.20
C THR A 3 62.74 -6.31 -22.74
N ALA A 4 62.89 -6.69 -21.46
CA ALA A 4 62.19 -7.84 -20.88
C ALA A 4 61.49 -7.56 -19.54
N THR A 5 61.50 -6.30 -19.07
CA THR A 5 60.96 -5.94 -17.74
C THR A 5 59.50 -5.47 -17.79
N SER A 6 58.99 -5.03 -18.95
CA SER A 6 57.67 -4.38 -19.04
C SER A 6 56.48 -5.32 -19.26
N LEU A 7 56.70 -6.62 -19.50
CA LEU A 7 55.61 -7.57 -19.77
C LEU A 7 55.26 -8.46 -18.57
N LYS A 8 55.97 -8.30 -17.44
CA LYS A 8 55.73 -9.07 -16.22
C LYS A 8 54.87 -8.33 -15.21
N ASP A 9 54.83 -7.00 -15.26
CA ASP A 9 54.09 -6.16 -14.32
C ASP A 9 52.58 -6.07 -14.63
N ASP A 10 52.16 -6.43 -15.85
CA ASP A 10 50.74 -6.47 -16.24
C ASP A 10 50.05 -7.82 -15.95
N ILE A 11 50.80 -8.83 -15.48
CA ILE A 11 50.28 -10.19 -15.23
C ILE A 11 49.95 -10.43 -13.74
N GLU A 12 50.34 -9.52 -12.83
CA GLU A 12 50.13 -9.64 -11.38
C GLU A 12 49.33 -8.49 -10.77
N GLN A 13 48.26 -8.03 -11.43
CA GLN A 13 47.25 -7.19 -10.77
C GLN A 13 46.19 -8.15 -10.16
N PRO A 14 46.25 -8.47 -8.85
CA PRO A 14 45.23 -9.31 -8.21
C PRO A 14 43.85 -8.69 -8.45
N ILE A 15 42.85 -9.54 -8.63
CA ILE A 15 41.52 -9.17 -9.11
C ILE A 15 40.78 -8.35 -8.03
N VAL A 16 41.09 -7.05 -7.92
CA VAL A 16 40.59 -6.11 -6.89
C VAL A 16 39.06 -6.07 -6.80
N TRP A 17 38.36 -6.37 -7.89
CA TRP A 17 36.90 -6.41 -7.90
C TRP A 17 36.33 -7.67 -7.22
N LEU A 18 37.06 -8.80 -7.22
CA LEU A 18 36.65 -10.02 -6.53
C LEU A 18 36.67 -9.82 -5.01
N ASP A 19 37.73 -9.18 -4.50
CA ASP A 19 37.87 -8.90 -3.07
C ASP A 19 36.78 -7.95 -2.59
N LYS A 20 36.44 -6.90 -3.36
CA LYS A 20 35.31 -6.02 -3.05
C LYS A 20 33.96 -6.74 -3.07
N VAL A 21 33.76 -7.68 -3.99
CA VAL A 21 32.53 -8.51 -4.04
C VAL A 21 32.46 -9.46 -2.84
N LEU A 22 33.59 -10.04 -2.44
CA LEU A 22 33.69 -10.91 -1.26
C LEU A 22 33.48 -10.14 0.05
N GLU A 23 34.07 -8.95 0.19
CA GLU A 23 33.87 -8.06 1.34
C GLU A 23 32.43 -7.56 1.42
N PHE A 24 31.84 -7.15 0.30
CA PHE A 24 30.43 -6.78 0.24
C PHE A 24 29.53 -7.96 0.61
N GLY A 25 29.83 -9.17 0.10
CA GLY A 25 29.14 -10.41 0.45
C GLY A 25 29.25 -10.74 1.94
N ALA A 26 30.44 -10.61 2.52
CA ALA A 26 30.67 -10.85 3.95
C ALA A 26 29.96 -9.80 4.84
N MET A 27 29.96 -8.53 4.42
CA MET A 27 29.24 -7.44 5.10
C MET A 27 27.71 -7.65 5.02
N ALA A 28 27.19 -7.98 3.83
CA ALA A 28 25.79 -8.29 3.63
C ALA A 28 25.37 -9.54 4.44
N ALA A 29 26.17 -10.59 4.41
CA ALA A 29 25.94 -11.81 5.19
C ALA A 29 25.91 -11.52 6.70
N LYS A 30 26.85 -10.71 7.22
CA LYS A 30 26.85 -10.31 8.63
C LYS A 30 25.64 -9.45 9.00
N THR A 31 25.25 -8.54 8.11
CA THR A 31 24.11 -7.63 8.31
C THR A 31 22.78 -8.37 8.28
N LEU A 32 22.67 -9.42 7.46
CA LEU A 32 21.47 -10.26 7.36
C LEU A 32 21.44 -11.40 8.39
N ALA A 33 22.59 -11.93 8.81
CA ALA A 33 22.66 -13.06 9.72
C ALA A 33 21.99 -12.80 11.06
N ILE A 34 22.19 -11.61 11.66
CA ILE A 34 21.58 -11.26 12.95
C ILE A 34 20.05 -11.19 12.85
N PRO A 35 19.45 -10.44 11.90
CA PRO A 35 18.01 -10.47 11.66
C PRO A 35 17.47 -11.87 11.37
N MET A 36 18.15 -12.66 10.53
CA MET A 36 17.72 -14.02 10.18
C MET A 36 17.74 -14.96 11.39
N ALA A 37 18.76 -14.86 12.24
CA ALA A 37 18.80 -15.59 13.51
C ALA A 37 17.65 -15.16 14.44
N GLY A 38 17.37 -13.85 14.52
CA GLY A 38 16.22 -13.33 15.27
C GLY A 38 14.88 -13.87 14.76
N ILE A 39 14.68 -13.91 13.44
CA ILE A 39 13.49 -14.51 12.81
C ILE A 39 13.41 -16.00 13.14
N ALA A 40 14.50 -16.75 13.04
CA ALA A 40 14.51 -18.17 13.35
C ALA A 40 14.12 -18.44 14.82
N VAL A 41 14.70 -17.68 15.77
CA VAL A 41 14.34 -17.76 17.19
C VAL A 41 12.86 -17.42 17.39
N PHE A 42 12.38 -16.36 16.77
CA PHE A 42 10.97 -15.98 16.81
C PHE A 42 10.05 -17.10 16.29
N LEU A 43 10.39 -17.71 15.15
CA LEU A 43 9.60 -18.81 14.57
C LEU A 43 9.56 -20.04 15.48
N ILE A 44 10.68 -20.36 16.14
CA ILE A 44 10.73 -21.46 17.13
C ILE A 44 9.83 -21.16 18.33
N ILE A 45 9.94 -19.94 18.89
CA ILE A 45 9.11 -19.52 20.02
C ILE A 45 7.63 -19.52 19.63
N TRP A 46 7.29 -18.99 18.46
CA TRP A 46 5.92 -18.98 17.95
C TRP A 46 5.39 -20.39 17.73
N ALA A 47 6.15 -21.27 17.08
CA ALA A 47 5.74 -22.66 16.88
C ALA A 47 5.50 -23.39 18.22
N ALA A 48 6.37 -23.18 19.21
CA ALA A 48 6.21 -23.76 20.54
C ALA A 48 4.98 -23.19 21.28
N ALA A 49 4.79 -21.87 21.23
CA ALA A 49 3.65 -21.21 21.87
C ALA A 49 2.32 -21.57 21.23
N ALA A 50 2.26 -21.72 19.90
CA ALA A 50 1.05 -22.11 19.19
C ALA A 50 0.54 -23.49 19.64
N GLN A 51 1.44 -24.41 20.01
CA GLN A 51 1.06 -25.74 20.47
C GLN A 51 0.46 -25.75 21.88
N SER A 52 0.81 -24.79 22.74
CA SER A 52 0.32 -24.73 24.12
C SER A 52 -1.03 -24.03 24.25
N VAL A 53 -1.45 -23.24 23.25
CA VAL A 53 -2.72 -22.50 23.25
C VAL A 53 -3.82 -23.35 22.61
N LYS A 54 -4.60 -24.03 23.46
CA LYS A 54 -5.85 -24.70 23.06
C LYS A 54 -7.03 -23.77 23.31
N THR A 55 -7.71 -23.36 22.24
CA THR A 55 -8.91 -22.53 22.34
C THR A 55 -10.16 -23.37 22.12
N SER A 56 -11.33 -22.82 22.46
CA SER A 56 -12.64 -23.44 22.16
C SER A 56 -12.90 -23.59 20.65
N LEU A 57 -12.14 -22.91 19.80
CA LEU A 57 -12.26 -22.92 18.33
C LEU A 57 -11.19 -23.79 17.65
N GLY A 58 -10.29 -24.42 18.41
CA GLY A 58 -9.21 -25.26 17.89
C GLY A 58 -7.82 -24.87 18.41
N GLN A 59 -6.79 -25.45 17.80
CA GLN A 59 -5.38 -25.16 18.10
C GLN A 59 -4.97 -23.85 17.42
N PHE A 60 -4.18 -23.05 18.13
CA PHE A 60 -3.64 -21.82 17.54
C PHE A 60 -2.72 -22.15 16.35
N PRO A 61 -2.85 -21.46 15.21
CA PRO A 61 -2.08 -21.80 14.02
C PRO A 61 -0.59 -21.49 14.20
N GLY A 62 0.26 -22.48 13.92
CA GLY A 62 1.71 -22.31 13.87
C GLY A 62 2.19 -21.72 12.53
N PRO A 63 3.48 -21.37 12.43
CA PRO A 63 4.04 -20.74 11.22
C PRO A 63 3.86 -21.56 9.94
N ALA A 64 4.04 -22.88 10.01
CA ALA A 64 3.85 -23.77 8.86
C ALA A 64 2.40 -23.79 8.37
N MET A 65 1.43 -23.79 9.29
CA MET A 65 0.00 -23.74 8.95
C MET A 65 -0.35 -22.40 8.30
N VAL A 66 0.21 -21.29 8.78
CA VAL A 66 0.01 -19.96 8.15
C VAL A 66 0.55 -19.97 6.72
N MET A 67 1.71 -20.58 6.48
CA MET A 67 2.26 -20.72 5.13
C MET A 67 1.37 -21.58 4.22
N GLU A 68 0.84 -22.68 4.72
CA GLU A 68 -0.11 -23.52 3.97
C GLU A 68 -1.38 -22.76 3.61
N GLN A 69 -1.95 -21.99 4.56
CA GLN A 69 -3.12 -21.15 4.30
C GLN A 69 -2.82 -20.07 3.24
N PHE A 70 -1.63 -19.46 3.28
CA PHE A 70 -1.22 -18.50 2.26
C PHE A 70 -1.17 -19.13 0.85
N VAL A 71 -0.59 -20.33 0.73
CA VAL A 71 -0.56 -21.07 -0.56
C VAL A 71 -1.98 -21.41 -1.02
N SER A 72 -2.85 -21.86 -0.12
CA SER A 72 -4.25 -22.12 -0.44
C SER A 72 -4.98 -20.89 -0.98
N LEU A 73 -4.73 -19.70 -0.41
CA LEU A 73 -5.30 -18.44 -0.90
C LEU A 73 -4.78 -18.05 -2.29
N TYR A 74 -3.52 -18.38 -2.57
CA TYR A 74 -2.94 -18.17 -3.89
C TYR A 74 -3.53 -19.12 -4.93
N ASP A 75 -3.66 -20.41 -4.60
CA ASP A 75 -4.27 -21.42 -5.48
C ASP A 75 -5.74 -21.10 -5.77
N GLU A 76 -6.47 -20.60 -4.77
CA GLU A 76 -7.82 -20.08 -4.94
C GLU A 76 -7.85 -18.92 -5.95
N HIS A 77 -6.90 -17.98 -5.86
CA HIS A 77 -6.80 -16.88 -6.82
C HIS A 77 -6.61 -17.38 -8.24
N VAL A 78 -5.66 -18.29 -8.46
CA VAL A 78 -5.38 -18.86 -9.78
C VAL A 78 -6.61 -19.61 -10.33
N SER A 79 -7.27 -20.42 -9.48
CA SER A 79 -8.47 -21.16 -9.88
C SER A 79 -9.61 -20.24 -10.31
N GLU A 80 -9.86 -19.15 -9.58
CA GLU A 80 -10.90 -18.18 -9.94
C GLU A 80 -10.57 -17.45 -11.25
N ARG A 81 -9.30 -17.12 -11.50
CA ARG A 81 -8.88 -16.49 -12.78
C ARG A 81 -9.11 -17.42 -13.98
N THR A 82 -8.88 -18.72 -13.83
CA THR A 82 -9.21 -19.70 -14.88
C THR A 82 -10.73 -19.79 -15.10
N LYS A 83 -11.55 -19.76 -14.04
CA LYS A 83 -13.02 -19.78 -14.16
C LYS A 83 -13.57 -18.52 -14.85
N GLU A 84 -12.98 -17.37 -14.55
CA GLU A 84 -13.30 -16.09 -15.19
C GLU A 84 -13.01 -16.14 -16.69
N GLN A 85 -11.81 -16.58 -17.09
CA GLN A 85 -11.44 -16.71 -18.50
C GLN A 85 -12.40 -17.65 -19.24
N ALA A 86 -12.66 -18.83 -18.67
CA ALA A 86 -13.59 -19.78 -19.26
C ALA A 86 -15.03 -19.22 -19.34
N PHE A 87 -15.44 -18.34 -18.40
CA PHE A 87 -16.73 -17.65 -18.47
C PHE A 87 -16.81 -16.70 -19.65
N TYR A 88 -15.79 -15.87 -19.87
CA TYR A 88 -15.75 -14.95 -21.01
C TYR A 88 -15.71 -15.70 -22.34
N GLU A 89 -14.91 -16.77 -22.46
CA GLU A 89 -14.90 -17.61 -23.67
C GLU A 89 -16.27 -18.21 -23.98
N ARG A 90 -16.99 -18.72 -22.97
CA ARG A 90 -18.35 -19.24 -23.14
C ARG A 90 -19.32 -18.14 -23.56
N GLN A 91 -19.14 -16.93 -23.04
CA GLN A 91 -19.97 -15.78 -23.39
C GLN A 91 -19.73 -15.33 -24.83
N GLU A 92 -18.48 -15.26 -25.27
CA GLU A 92 -18.11 -14.94 -26.65
C GLU A 92 -18.67 -15.96 -27.64
N LYS A 93 -18.50 -17.27 -27.37
CA LYS A 93 -19.07 -18.34 -28.21
C LYS A 93 -20.59 -18.23 -28.31
N ARG A 94 -21.28 -17.98 -27.19
CA ARG A 94 -22.75 -17.80 -27.16
C ARG A 94 -23.23 -16.54 -27.87
N ASN A 95 -22.43 -15.48 -27.86
CA ASN A 95 -22.75 -14.24 -28.54
C ASN A 95 -22.50 -14.37 -30.04
N ALA A 96 -21.38 -14.97 -30.46
CA ALA A 96 -21.06 -15.24 -31.85
C ALA A 96 -22.12 -16.14 -32.53
N ALA A 97 -22.57 -17.20 -31.84
CA ALA A 97 -23.65 -18.05 -32.35
C ALA A 97 -24.96 -17.27 -32.57
N ARG A 98 -25.33 -16.38 -31.64
CA ARG A 98 -26.54 -15.54 -31.77
C ARG A 98 -26.44 -14.51 -32.89
N VAL A 99 -25.27 -13.89 -33.07
CA VAL A 99 -25.04 -12.94 -34.18
C VAL A 99 -25.09 -13.65 -35.53
N ALA A 100 -24.61 -14.90 -35.59
CA ALA A 100 -24.68 -15.70 -36.82
C ALA A 100 -26.11 -16.08 -37.21
N GLU A 101 -26.99 -16.30 -36.22
CA GLU A 101 -28.42 -16.58 -36.45
C GLU A 101 -29.23 -15.29 -36.72
N ASP A 102 -28.92 -14.19 -36.04
CA ASP A 102 -29.58 -12.90 -36.18
C ASP A 102 -28.54 -11.76 -36.27
N PRO A 103 -28.24 -11.27 -37.49
CA PRO A 103 -27.29 -10.17 -37.69
C PRO A 103 -27.72 -8.83 -37.04
N SER A 104 -28.98 -8.69 -36.62
CA SER A 104 -29.47 -7.51 -35.89
C SER A 104 -29.23 -7.59 -34.38
N TYR A 105 -28.77 -8.75 -33.86
CA TYR A 105 -28.51 -8.96 -32.45
C TYR A 105 -27.30 -8.15 -31.96
N VAL A 106 -27.49 -7.33 -30.93
CA VAL A 106 -26.41 -6.61 -30.25
C VAL A 106 -25.86 -7.48 -29.10
N PRO A 107 -24.59 -7.93 -29.17
CA PRO A 107 -23.98 -8.73 -28.12
C PRO A 107 -23.94 -7.98 -26.79
N LYS A 108 -24.42 -8.61 -25.72
CA LYS A 108 -24.27 -8.10 -24.35
C LYS A 108 -23.16 -8.87 -23.65
N ILE A 109 -22.13 -8.15 -23.20
CA ILE A 109 -21.07 -8.69 -22.37
C ILE A 109 -21.47 -8.48 -20.91
N ARG A 110 -21.68 -9.58 -20.18
CA ARG A 110 -21.91 -9.58 -18.74
C ARG A 110 -20.57 -9.70 -18.03
N ALA A 111 -20.40 -8.93 -16.97
CA ALA A 111 -19.26 -9.06 -16.08
C ALA A 111 -19.29 -10.43 -15.36
N TYR A 112 -18.11 -10.98 -15.10
CA TYR A 112 -17.98 -12.16 -14.26
C TYR A 112 -18.32 -11.82 -12.81
N THR A 113 -19.19 -12.61 -12.18
CA THR A 113 -19.66 -12.40 -10.80
C THR A 113 -19.06 -13.42 -9.83
N GLY A 114 -17.80 -13.83 -10.06
CA GLY A 114 -17.08 -14.71 -9.15
C GLY A 114 -16.80 -14.08 -7.79
N LYS A 115 -16.28 -14.87 -6.86
CA LYS A 115 -15.87 -14.36 -5.55
C LYS A 115 -14.58 -13.55 -5.67
N GLU A 116 -14.50 -12.44 -4.92
CA GLU A 116 -13.28 -11.64 -4.82
C GLU A 116 -12.22 -12.40 -4.03
N THR A 117 -11.06 -12.61 -4.64
CA THR A 117 -9.99 -13.40 -4.03
C THR A 117 -9.16 -12.56 -3.06
N PHE A 118 -8.32 -13.20 -2.26
CA PHE A 118 -7.46 -12.50 -1.28
C PHE A 118 -6.59 -11.41 -1.94
N LEU A 119 -5.96 -11.71 -3.07
CA LEU A 119 -5.12 -10.74 -3.78
C LEU A 119 -5.94 -9.57 -4.32
N ASP A 120 -7.15 -9.83 -4.84
CA ASP A 120 -8.04 -8.77 -5.34
C ASP A 120 -8.46 -7.81 -4.23
N GLN A 121 -8.73 -8.35 -3.04
CA GLN A 121 -9.05 -7.56 -1.86
C GLN A 121 -7.86 -6.71 -1.40
N ILE A 122 -6.62 -7.22 -1.48
CA ILE A 122 -5.42 -6.42 -1.20
C ILE A 122 -5.34 -5.23 -2.16
N PHE A 123 -5.46 -5.46 -3.47
CA PHE A 123 -5.40 -4.38 -4.45
C PHE A 123 -6.55 -3.37 -4.28
N THR A 124 -7.75 -3.85 -4.01
CA THR A 124 -8.93 -3.00 -3.76
C THR A 124 -8.72 -2.13 -2.52
N SER A 125 -8.19 -2.72 -1.44
CA SER A 125 -7.86 -2.00 -0.20
C SER A 125 -6.78 -0.96 -0.44
N LEU A 126 -5.66 -1.33 -1.08
CA LEU A 126 -4.57 -0.41 -1.40
C LEU A 126 -5.04 0.75 -2.27
N LYS A 127 -5.83 0.48 -3.32
CA LYS A 127 -6.39 1.52 -4.20
C LYS A 127 -7.27 2.49 -3.40
N THR A 128 -8.09 1.98 -2.50
CA THR A 128 -9.01 2.78 -1.67
C THR A 128 -8.27 3.64 -0.65
N VAL A 129 -7.27 3.07 0.02
CA VAL A 129 -6.44 3.81 0.98
C VAL A 129 -5.59 4.85 0.25
N ALA A 130 -5.00 4.50 -0.88
CA ALA A 130 -4.20 5.41 -1.68
C ALA A 130 -5.04 6.59 -2.22
N SER A 131 -6.25 6.34 -2.72
CA SER A 131 -7.11 7.44 -3.20
C SER A 131 -7.50 8.40 -2.08
N GLY A 132 -7.89 7.89 -0.91
CA GLY A 132 -8.21 8.71 0.26
C GLY A 132 -7.00 9.47 0.78
N PHE A 133 -5.83 8.83 0.81
CA PHE A 133 -4.57 9.47 1.21
C PHE A 133 -4.16 10.59 0.26
N LEU A 134 -4.23 10.37 -1.05
CA LEU A 134 -3.88 11.38 -2.06
C LEU A 134 -4.82 12.58 -2.01
N LEU A 135 -6.12 12.33 -1.82
CA LEU A 135 -7.10 13.40 -1.64
C LEU A 135 -6.83 14.18 -0.35
N ALA A 136 -6.51 13.49 0.75
CA ALA A 136 -6.10 14.16 1.98
C ALA A 136 -4.84 14.99 1.76
N ALA A 137 -3.82 14.45 1.09
CA ALA A 137 -2.57 15.15 0.79
C ALA A 137 -2.78 16.42 -0.04
N ALA A 138 -3.61 16.36 -1.07
CA ALA A 138 -3.94 17.50 -1.90
C ALA A 138 -4.55 18.67 -1.11
N ILE A 139 -5.24 18.40 0.00
CA ILE A 139 -5.90 19.42 0.84
C ILE A 139 -5.02 19.79 2.05
N ALA A 140 -4.54 18.78 2.77
CA ALA A 140 -3.85 18.90 4.04
C ALA A 140 -2.45 19.50 3.90
N ILE A 141 -1.72 19.19 2.83
CA ILE A 141 -0.36 19.71 2.64
C ILE A 141 -0.40 21.23 2.38
N PRO A 142 -1.17 21.77 1.41
CA PRO A 142 -1.26 23.22 1.23
C PRO A 142 -1.74 23.94 2.49
N LEU A 143 -2.75 23.37 3.17
CA LEU A 143 -3.27 23.94 4.42
C LEU A 143 -2.22 23.93 5.53
N GLY A 144 -1.50 22.82 5.70
CA GLY A 144 -0.43 22.69 6.68
C GLY A 144 0.72 23.65 6.42
N ILE A 145 1.12 23.85 5.17
CA ILE A 145 2.12 24.86 4.78
C ILE A 145 1.63 26.26 5.17
N ALA A 146 0.38 26.62 4.81
CA ALA A 146 -0.18 27.93 5.15
C ALA A 146 -0.20 28.18 6.67
N ILE A 147 -0.57 27.17 7.46
CA ILE A 147 -0.59 27.22 8.93
C ILE A 147 0.83 27.30 9.51
N GLY A 148 1.78 26.55 8.95
CA GLY A 148 3.18 26.53 9.41
C GLY A 148 3.90 27.85 9.18
N LEU A 149 3.63 28.54 8.07
CA LEU A 149 4.26 29.82 7.72
C LEU A 149 3.69 31.03 8.49
N ASN A 150 2.49 30.94 9.07
CA ASN A 150 1.81 32.06 9.70
C ASN A 150 1.44 31.78 11.17
N LYS A 151 2.17 32.39 12.11
CA LYS A 151 1.96 32.25 13.56
C LYS A 151 0.54 32.65 14.03
N THR A 152 -0.08 33.63 13.38
CA THR A 152 -1.45 34.06 13.67
C THR A 152 -2.47 33.02 13.21
N LEU A 153 -2.30 32.48 11.99
CA LEU A 153 -3.14 31.41 11.48
C LEU A 153 -2.99 30.13 12.31
N ASN A 154 -1.76 29.81 12.71
CA ASN A 154 -1.48 28.70 13.63
C ASN A 154 -2.25 28.85 14.94
N SER A 155 -2.14 30.00 15.61
CA SER A 155 -2.86 30.27 16.86
C SER A 155 -4.38 30.16 16.71
N ALA A 156 -4.94 30.57 15.57
CA ALA A 156 -6.37 30.50 15.29
C ALA A 156 -6.87 29.08 15.01
N VAL A 157 -6.08 28.26 14.29
CA VAL A 157 -6.48 26.91 13.87
C VAL A 157 -6.13 25.85 14.92
N ASN A 158 -5.17 26.13 15.81
CA ASN A 158 -4.72 25.19 16.84
C ASN A 158 -5.85 24.66 17.75
N PRO A 159 -6.84 25.46 18.22
CA PRO A 159 -7.97 24.93 18.97
C PRO A 159 -8.81 23.92 18.18
N ILE A 160 -9.04 24.17 16.89
CA ILE A 160 -9.79 23.27 16.00
C ILE A 160 -9.02 21.94 15.86
N ILE A 161 -7.72 22.03 15.61
CA ILE A 161 -6.83 20.87 15.52
C ILE A 161 -6.91 20.02 16.79
N GLN A 162 -6.88 20.63 17.98
CA GLN A 162 -6.94 19.89 19.24
C GLN A 162 -8.28 19.16 19.44
N VAL A 163 -9.39 19.73 18.96
CA VAL A 163 -10.72 19.09 19.02
C VAL A 163 -10.81 17.89 18.08
N PHE A 164 -10.25 17.99 16.88
CA PHE A 164 -10.33 16.92 15.88
C PHE A 164 -9.24 15.84 16.03
N LYS A 165 -8.12 16.16 16.68
CA LYS A 165 -7.00 15.24 16.93
C LYS A 165 -7.42 13.90 17.58
N PRO A 166 -8.28 13.83 18.61
CA PRO A 166 -8.69 12.58 19.24
C PRO A 166 -9.83 11.84 18.50
N VAL A 167 -10.35 12.38 17.38
CA VAL A 167 -11.49 11.78 16.70
C VAL A 167 -11.05 10.51 15.98
N SER A 168 -11.54 9.36 16.46
CA SER A 168 -11.24 8.06 15.88
C SER A 168 -11.78 7.94 14.44
N PRO A 169 -11.03 7.26 13.55
CA PRO A 169 -11.51 6.85 12.23
C PRO A 169 -12.91 6.24 12.21
N LEU A 170 -13.22 5.43 13.22
CA LEU A 170 -14.47 4.69 13.31
C LEU A 170 -15.69 5.61 13.47
N ALA A 171 -15.51 6.81 14.05
CA ALA A 171 -16.59 7.78 14.26
C ALA A 171 -17.09 8.39 12.94
N TRP A 172 -16.23 8.47 11.92
CA TRP A 172 -16.58 9.05 10.62
C TRP A 172 -17.40 8.10 9.75
N LEU A 173 -17.28 6.78 9.95
CA LEU A 173 -17.90 5.79 9.07
C LEU A 173 -19.43 5.93 9.00
N PRO A 174 -20.19 6.01 10.11
CA PRO A 174 -21.65 6.17 10.04
C PRO A 174 -22.07 7.49 9.37
N LEU A 175 -21.39 8.59 9.70
CA LEU A 175 -21.69 9.91 9.13
C LEU A 175 -21.47 9.93 7.62
N VAL A 176 -20.33 9.43 7.15
CA VAL A 176 -20.01 9.35 5.74
C VAL A 176 -20.95 8.40 5.01
N THR A 177 -21.32 7.27 5.63
CA THR A 177 -22.26 6.31 5.03
C THR A 177 -23.63 6.95 4.79
N ILE A 178 -24.15 7.71 5.76
CA ILE A 178 -25.41 8.43 5.61
C ILE A 178 -25.29 9.49 4.53
N LEU A 179 -24.19 10.26 4.54
CA LEU A 179 -23.94 11.32 3.56
C LEU A 179 -23.89 10.77 2.13
N VAL A 180 -23.12 9.71 1.89
CA VAL A 180 -23.02 9.07 0.58
C VAL A 180 -24.34 8.43 0.17
N SER A 181 -25.07 7.82 1.11
CA SER A 181 -26.39 7.25 0.81
C SER A 181 -27.41 8.32 0.41
N ALA A 182 -27.31 9.52 0.98
CA ALA A 182 -28.21 10.64 0.67
C ALA A 182 -27.81 11.40 -0.61
N LEU A 183 -26.51 11.58 -0.87
CA LEU A 183 -26.03 12.41 -1.98
C LEU A 183 -25.72 11.60 -3.25
N TYR A 184 -25.42 10.31 -3.14
CA TYR A 184 -25.02 9.44 -4.25
C TYR A 184 -26.12 8.41 -4.55
N VAL A 185 -27.22 8.89 -5.15
CA VAL A 185 -28.46 8.14 -5.40
C VAL A 185 -28.59 7.68 -6.87
N SER A 186 -27.48 7.64 -7.63
CA SER A 186 -27.53 7.24 -9.05
C SER A 186 -28.01 5.78 -9.21
N PRO A 187 -28.98 5.49 -10.10
CA PRO A 187 -29.40 4.13 -10.43
C PRO A 187 -28.31 3.30 -11.11
N ASP A 188 -27.41 3.96 -11.85
CA ASP A 188 -26.21 3.36 -12.45
C ASP A 188 -24.97 4.12 -11.94
N PRO A 189 -24.41 3.71 -10.79
CA PRO A 189 -23.28 4.41 -10.18
C PRO A 189 -21.97 4.07 -10.92
N MET A 190 -21.29 5.11 -11.42
CA MET A 190 -19.94 4.98 -12.02
C MET A 190 -18.91 4.39 -11.04
N VAL A 191 -19.11 4.55 -9.73
CA VAL A 191 -18.20 4.10 -8.68
C VAL A 191 -19.01 3.45 -7.55
N ALA A 192 -18.51 2.36 -6.99
CA ALA A 192 -19.18 1.69 -5.87
C ALA A 192 -19.36 2.61 -4.65
N LYS A 193 -20.53 2.57 -4.03
CA LYS A 193 -20.83 3.36 -2.80
C LYS A 193 -19.84 3.07 -1.68
N SER A 194 -19.50 1.80 -1.47
CA SER A 194 -18.52 1.35 -0.47
C SER A 194 -17.14 1.95 -0.69
N PHE A 195 -16.72 2.12 -1.94
CA PHE A 195 -15.46 2.78 -2.28
C PHE A 195 -15.48 4.25 -1.88
N ILE A 196 -16.54 4.99 -2.24
CA ILE A 196 -16.67 6.41 -1.89
C ILE A 196 -16.69 6.60 -0.38
N VAL A 197 -17.49 5.80 0.33
CA VAL A 197 -17.56 5.83 1.80
C VAL A 197 -16.18 5.62 2.40
N SER A 198 -15.49 4.54 2.02
CA SER A 198 -14.17 4.21 2.56
C SER A 198 -13.13 5.27 2.22
N MET A 199 -13.11 5.77 0.99
CA MET A 199 -12.19 6.82 0.54
C MET A 199 -12.38 8.12 1.33
N ILE A 200 -13.62 8.58 1.53
CA ILE A 200 -13.91 9.78 2.32
C ILE A 200 -13.55 9.56 3.79
N THR A 201 -13.88 8.40 4.36
CA THR A 201 -13.49 8.05 5.73
C THR A 201 -11.97 8.12 5.88
N VAL A 202 -11.20 7.44 5.03
CA VAL A 202 -9.72 7.48 5.04
C VAL A 202 -9.22 8.92 4.90
N THR A 203 -9.81 9.72 4.00
CA THR A 203 -9.46 11.13 3.81
C THR A 203 -9.56 11.89 5.14
N LEU A 204 -10.70 11.80 5.83
CA LEU A 204 -10.95 12.49 7.10
C LEU A 204 -10.03 12.00 8.23
N CYS A 205 -9.66 10.72 8.21
CA CYS A 205 -8.75 10.13 9.21
C CYS A 205 -7.32 10.65 9.07
N CYS A 206 -6.85 10.78 7.83
CA CYS A 206 -5.48 11.17 7.53
C CYS A 206 -5.30 12.69 7.48
N LEU A 207 -6.37 13.47 7.24
CA LEU A 207 -6.30 14.91 7.04
C LEU A 207 -5.67 15.64 8.24
N TRP A 208 -6.15 15.41 9.46
CA TRP A 208 -5.66 16.14 10.64
C TRP A 208 -4.21 15.82 11.01
N PRO A 209 -3.79 14.54 11.13
CA PRO A 209 -2.38 14.23 11.36
C PRO A 209 -1.46 14.81 10.28
N MET A 210 -1.91 14.82 9.02
CA MET A 210 -1.12 15.34 7.91
C MET A 210 -0.98 16.87 7.93
N VAL A 211 -2.06 17.60 8.22
CA VAL A 211 -2.00 19.07 8.42
C VAL A 211 -1.03 19.40 9.55
N ILE A 212 -1.12 18.69 10.69
CA ILE A 212 -0.24 18.92 11.84
C ILE A 212 1.21 18.64 11.48
N ASN A 213 1.50 17.47 10.92
CA ASN A 213 2.87 17.08 10.57
C ASN A 213 3.49 18.04 9.54
N THR A 214 2.70 18.48 8.57
CA THR A 214 3.15 19.46 7.58
C THR A 214 3.39 20.83 8.22
N SER A 215 2.46 21.31 9.06
CA SER A 215 2.59 22.59 9.74
C SER A 215 3.81 22.62 10.67
N VAL A 216 4.06 21.56 11.43
CA VAL A 216 5.21 21.46 12.34
C VAL A 216 6.50 21.35 11.53
N GLY A 217 6.53 20.54 10.46
CA GLY A 217 7.72 20.40 9.62
C GLY A 217 8.10 21.69 8.87
N VAL A 218 7.13 22.49 8.45
CA VAL A 218 7.39 23.80 7.82
C VAL A 218 7.82 24.83 8.86
N ALA A 219 7.21 24.82 10.05
CA ALA A 219 7.57 25.75 11.13
C ALA A 219 8.94 25.45 11.76
N SER A 220 9.51 24.26 11.53
CA SER A 220 10.85 23.88 12.00
C SER A 220 11.99 24.27 11.06
N ILE A 221 11.70 24.93 9.94
CA ILE A 221 12.74 25.42 9.01
C ILE A 221 13.48 26.59 9.67
N ASP A 222 14.82 26.59 9.58
CA ASP A 222 15.65 27.66 10.14
C ASP A 222 15.28 29.03 9.57
N ASP A 223 15.11 30.01 10.46
CA ASP A 223 14.77 31.39 10.10
C ASP A 223 15.81 32.01 9.14
N ASP A 224 17.07 31.56 9.21
CA ASP A 224 18.15 31.99 8.32
C ASP A 224 17.88 31.63 6.85
N LEU A 225 17.39 30.42 6.58
CA LEU A 225 17.02 29.99 5.22
C LEU A 225 15.84 30.82 4.69
N VAL A 226 14.88 31.13 5.56
CA VAL A 226 13.74 31.99 5.23
C VAL A 226 14.23 33.41 4.94
N ASN A 227 15.16 33.95 5.72
CA ASN A 227 15.71 35.29 5.53
C ASN A 227 16.54 35.40 4.24
N VAL A 228 17.36 34.39 3.92
CA VAL A 228 18.10 34.33 2.64
C VAL A 228 17.14 34.35 1.45
N SER A 229 16.05 33.57 1.50
CA SER A 229 15.06 33.54 0.40
C SER A 229 14.36 34.89 0.16
N LYS A 230 14.20 35.72 1.19
CA LYS A 230 13.60 37.07 1.07
C LYS A 230 14.56 38.07 0.42
N VAL A 231 15.86 37.89 0.57
CA VAL A 231 16.91 38.78 0.02
C VAL A 231 17.18 38.47 -1.46
N LEU A 232 16.98 37.22 -1.90
CA LEU A 232 17.19 36.78 -3.28
C LEU A 232 15.99 37.02 -4.22
N ARG A 233 14.90 37.62 -3.72
CA ARG A 233 13.70 38.01 -4.48
C ARG A 233 13.85 39.42 -5.03
#